data_AF-A0A0C9VNK1-F1
#
_entry.id   AF-A0A0C9VNK1-F1
#
_cell.length_a   1.000
_cell.length_b   1.000
_cell.length_c   1.000
_cell.angle_alpha   90.00
_cell.angle_beta   90.00
_cell.angle_gamma   90.00
#
_symmetry.space_group_name_H-M   'P 1'
#
loop_
_entity.id
_entity.type
_entity.pdbx_description
1 polymer ?
#
loop_
_entity_poly.entity_id
_entity_poly.type
_entity_poly.pdbx_seq_one_letter_code
_entity_poly.pdbx_strand_id
1 'polypeptide(L)'
;MTMGAGTPSAVVRFCCHIPFGLQAWNALAQYNLVRRTPELRKFASKPILHTKKLAAVAGMFGFWYNFVTWIPTMFCPLELLWIFGIIDLAITICLAAAAGQQAGFTPKSKARCSGDLSTWIVDGGKGLFEVVAVAQHNATATPRKECEGWNMEWILEIVIVILYGFSTLFNLGIPLLVSKNNGFTRRSSYQGVLLVPVTLVYHLTPRPIQNQIKFPKRYLQKYISSYRRQRQGNRMAAKKIAPSIKRNIIDVPLQQLWRERQKSGSQSLGDDSFTKFLSNFDVLVLLAQNLHYIDIIHLSLLSWSITSILHPNREVLKTYTCQAGSKTSCDTCGIQVCSSCQTSLFIPRMMLSRHVQQCRPRCPRCYFTYLVLTRRSQFLYKNRWCDCEARNRSRYPQERVELLVCGDCTMKPTHQLGIMRERRMGQAIKKMMEEAKCAGCGAEFKQEGVQWWICSGCNGECNDECHEWWWSQKGLG
;
A
#
# COMPACT_ATOMS: atom_id res chain seq x y z
N MET A 1 -21.93 23.74 -19.33
CA MET A 1 -21.80 22.47 -18.58
C MET A 1 -21.89 21.35 -19.60
N THR A 2 -20.84 20.53 -19.75
CA THR A 2 -20.92 19.32 -20.57
C THR A 2 -21.75 18.30 -19.80
N MET A 3 -22.77 17.71 -20.44
CA MET A 3 -23.56 16.64 -19.83
C MET A 3 -22.61 15.47 -19.50
N GLY A 4 -22.65 14.97 -18.26
CA GLY A 4 -21.78 13.88 -17.84
C GLY A 4 -22.11 12.58 -18.56
N ALA A 5 -21.14 11.66 -18.65
CA ALA A 5 -21.31 10.36 -19.32
C ALA A 5 -22.44 9.50 -18.72
N GLY A 6 -22.88 9.77 -17.48
CA GLY A 6 -24.01 9.13 -16.83
C GLY A 6 -25.39 9.65 -17.21
N THR A 7 -25.49 10.70 -18.03
CA THR A 7 -26.77 11.30 -18.43
C THR A 7 -27.78 10.30 -19.01
N PRO A 8 -27.40 9.38 -19.94
CA PRO A 8 -28.35 8.41 -20.47
C PRO A 8 -28.93 7.49 -19.40
N SER A 9 -28.10 7.00 -18.47
CA SER A 9 -28.56 6.20 -17.32
C SER A 9 -29.49 7.02 -16.42
N ALA A 10 -29.18 8.28 -16.14
CA ALA A 10 -30.01 9.13 -15.30
C ALA A 10 -31.41 9.37 -15.89
N VAL A 11 -31.53 9.52 -17.21
CA VAL A 11 -32.84 9.64 -17.90
C VAL A 11 -33.64 8.35 -17.75
N VAL A 12 -33.02 7.19 -17.99
CA VAL A 12 -33.68 5.88 -17.79
C VAL A 12 -34.14 5.72 -16.34
N ARG A 13 -33.28 6.04 -15.38
CA ARG A 13 -33.60 6.02 -13.94
C ARG A 13 -34.77 6.94 -13.60
N PHE A 14 -34.82 8.14 -14.19
CA PHE A 14 -35.94 9.06 -14.03
C PHE A 14 -37.25 8.41 -14.48
N CYS A 15 -37.30 7.86 -15.69
CA CYS A 15 -38.46 7.14 -16.22
C CYS A 15 -38.88 5.93 -15.37
N CYS A 16 -37.93 5.30 -14.68
CA CYS A 16 -38.18 4.14 -13.83
C CYS A 16 -38.84 4.45 -12.48
N HIS A 17 -38.90 5.70 -12.00
CA HIS A 17 -39.40 5.99 -10.65
C HIS A 17 -40.83 5.51 -10.40
N ILE A 18 -41.73 5.87 -11.30
CA ILE A 18 -43.15 5.53 -11.20
C ILE A 18 -43.36 4.00 -11.26
N PRO A 19 -42.85 3.27 -12.29
CA PRO A 19 -43.04 1.83 -12.33
C PRO A 19 -42.38 1.12 -11.15
N PHE A 20 -41.18 1.52 -10.73
CA PHE A 20 -40.54 0.93 -9.52
C PHE A 20 -41.38 1.15 -8.27
N GLY A 21 -41.91 2.35 -8.06
CA GLY A 21 -42.75 2.65 -6.91
C GLY A 21 -44.02 1.80 -6.90
N LEU A 22 -44.72 1.72 -8.03
CA LEU A 22 -45.91 0.89 -8.14
C LEU A 22 -45.60 -0.59 -7.89
N GLN A 23 -44.54 -1.13 -8.52
CA GLN A 23 -44.15 -2.53 -8.35
C GLN A 23 -43.71 -2.84 -6.92
N ALA A 24 -42.89 -1.99 -6.29
CA ALA A 24 -42.34 -2.25 -4.97
C ALA A 24 -43.42 -2.29 -3.89
N TRP A 25 -44.38 -1.36 -3.93
CA TRP A 25 -45.50 -1.34 -2.98
C TRP A 25 -46.49 -2.49 -3.22
N ASN A 26 -46.79 -2.81 -4.49
CA ASN A 26 -47.65 -3.94 -4.82
C ASN A 26 -47.04 -5.27 -4.36
N ALA A 27 -45.76 -5.51 -4.68
CA ALA A 27 -45.04 -6.71 -4.26
C ALA A 27 -44.97 -6.82 -2.73
N LEU A 28 -44.78 -5.70 -2.01
CA LEU A 28 -44.79 -5.67 -0.55
C LEU A 28 -46.19 -5.99 0.03
N ALA A 29 -47.25 -5.44 -0.55
CA ALA A 29 -48.62 -5.73 -0.15
C ALA A 29 -48.94 -7.22 -0.33
N GLN A 30 -48.58 -7.79 -1.49
CA GLN A 30 -48.79 -9.21 -1.77
C GLN A 30 -47.93 -10.12 -0.89
N TYR A 31 -46.67 -9.75 -0.64
CA TYR A 31 -45.84 -10.48 0.33
C TYR A 31 -46.48 -10.53 1.71
N ASN A 32 -47.00 -9.39 2.19
CA ASN A 32 -47.68 -9.32 3.48
C ASN A 32 -48.99 -10.13 3.49
N LEU A 33 -49.73 -10.15 2.40
CA LEU A 33 -50.92 -10.99 2.24
C LEU A 33 -50.57 -12.48 2.32
N VAL A 34 -49.65 -12.96 1.48
CA VAL A 34 -49.19 -14.36 1.48
C VAL A 34 -48.60 -14.76 2.84
N ARG A 35 -47.90 -13.84 3.52
CA ARG A 35 -47.34 -14.08 4.86
C ARG A 35 -48.43 -14.28 5.92
N ARG A 36 -49.53 -13.53 5.85
CA ARG A 36 -50.63 -13.59 6.83
C ARG A 36 -51.60 -14.74 6.59
N THR A 37 -51.75 -15.19 5.36
CA THR A 37 -52.69 -16.26 4.98
C THR A 37 -52.03 -17.65 5.03
N PRO A 38 -52.29 -18.50 6.03
CA PRO A 38 -51.66 -19.82 6.16
C PRO A 38 -51.94 -20.75 4.97
N GLU A 39 -53.09 -20.63 4.31
CA GLU A 39 -53.47 -21.42 3.13
C GLU A 39 -52.54 -21.14 1.95
N LEU A 40 -52.21 -19.86 1.70
CA LEU A 40 -51.29 -19.46 0.62
C LEU A 40 -49.85 -19.91 0.86
N ARG A 41 -49.46 -20.13 2.12
CA ARG A 41 -48.12 -20.65 2.46
C ARG A 41 -47.97 -22.13 2.15
N LYS A 42 -49.07 -22.88 2.14
CA LYS A 42 -49.08 -24.32 1.86
C LYS A 42 -49.04 -24.62 0.36
N PHE A 43 -49.47 -23.69 -0.50
CA PHE A 43 -49.45 -23.85 -1.95
C PHE A 43 -48.10 -24.37 -2.46
N ALA A 44 -48.15 -25.59 -3.01
CA ALA A 44 -47.16 -26.25 -3.86
C ALA A 44 -45.74 -25.66 -3.79
N SER A 45 -44.96 -26.19 -2.84
CA SER A 45 -43.48 -26.20 -2.78
C SER A 45 -42.70 -25.04 -2.13
N LYS A 46 -43.23 -24.19 -1.25
CA LYS A 46 -42.47 -23.06 -0.65
C LYS A 46 -42.03 -21.91 -1.62
N PRO A 47 -42.21 -21.88 -2.96
CA PRO A 47 -41.62 -20.81 -3.77
C PRO A 47 -42.37 -19.50 -3.59
N ILE A 48 -43.70 -19.49 -3.47
CA ILE A 48 -44.50 -18.24 -3.53
C ILE A 48 -44.08 -17.23 -2.46
N LEU A 49 -44.00 -17.67 -1.20
CA LEU A 49 -43.60 -16.78 -0.11
C LEU A 49 -42.17 -16.25 -0.32
N HIS A 50 -41.25 -17.10 -0.77
CA HIS A 50 -39.86 -16.71 -1.01
C HIS A 50 -39.73 -15.77 -2.21
N THR A 51 -40.41 -16.07 -3.30
CA THR A 51 -40.47 -15.26 -4.53
C THR A 51 -41.08 -13.89 -4.26
N LYS A 52 -42.21 -13.81 -3.54
CA LYS A 52 -42.83 -12.53 -3.18
C LYS A 52 -41.96 -11.74 -2.19
N LYS A 53 -41.27 -12.42 -1.26
CA LYS A 53 -40.28 -11.77 -0.40
C LYS A 53 -39.13 -11.18 -1.21
N LEU A 54 -38.59 -11.94 -2.18
CA LEU A 54 -37.50 -11.50 -3.03
C LEU A 54 -37.92 -10.28 -3.88
N ALA A 55 -39.08 -10.35 -4.53
CA ALA A 55 -39.65 -9.25 -5.31
C ALA A 55 -39.87 -7.99 -4.45
N ALA A 56 -40.44 -8.12 -3.26
CA ALA A 56 -40.68 -7.00 -2.35
C ALA A 56 -39.38 -6.35 -1.86
N VAL A 57 -38.39 -7.16 -1.45
CA VAL A 57 -37.10 -6.65 -0.95
C VAL A 57 -36.30 -6.00 -2.08
N ALA A 58 -36.18 -6.67 -3.23
CA ALA A 58 -35.45 -6.15 -4.39
C ALA A 58 -36.14 -4.91 -4.98
N GLY A 59 -37.47 -4.91 -5.08
CA GLY A 59 -38.27 -3.78 -5.53
C GLY A 59 -38.11 -2.56 -4.62
N MET A 60 -38.27 -2.74 -3.30
CA MET A 60 -38.11 -1.64 -2.33
C MET A 60 -36.68 -1.09 -2.31
N PHE A 61 -35.67 -1.96 -2.31
CA PHE A 61 -34.28 -1.53 -2.38
C PHE A 61 -34.00 -0.78 -3.69
N GLY A 62 -34.43 -1.33 -4.82
CA GLY A 62 -34.23 -0.73 -6.13
C GLY A 62 -34.92 0.63 -6.27
N PHE A 63 -36.14 0.79 -5.73
CA PHE A 63 -36.85 2.08 -5.72
C PHE A 63 -36.07 3.16 -4.98
N TRP A 64 -35.67 2.89 -3.72
CA TRP A 64 -34.94 3.87 -2.92
C TRP A 64 -33.55 4.15 -3.48
N TYR A 65 -32.86 3.12 -3.95
CA TYR A 65 -31.58 3.27 -4.62
C TYR A 65 -31.73 4.16 -5.87
N ASN A 66 -32.72 3.92 -6.73
CA ASN A 66 -32.98 4.73 -7.91
C ASN A 66 -33.28 6.20 -7.55
N PHE A 67 -34.12 6.41 -6.54
CA PHE A 67 -34.49 7.75 -6.05
C PHE A 67 -33.30 8.55 -5.54
N VAL A 68 -32.37 7.91 -4.84
CA VAL A 68 -31.18 8.58 -4.31
C VAL A 68 -30.13 8.82 -5.40
N THR A 69 -30.00 7.93 -6.36
CA THR A 69 -28.84 7.91 -7.26
C THR A 69 -29.07 8.54 -8.63
N TRP A 70 -30.31 8.77 -9.08
CA TRP A 70 -30.55 9.30 -10.44
C TRP A 70 -29.92 10.68 -10.70
N ILE A 71 -29.97 11.62 -9.75
CA ILE A 71 -29.30 12.94 -9.88
C ILE A 71 -27.77 12.77 -9.80
N PRO A 72 -27.19 12.12 -8.76
CA PRO A 72 -25.75 11.90 -8.70
C PRO A 72 -25.16 11.25 -9.95
N THR A 73 -25.87 10.32 -10.59
CA THR A 73 -25.42 9.65 -11.81
C THR A 73 -25.15 10.64 -12.96
N MET A 74 -25.90 11.75 -13.06
CA MET A 74 -25.66 12.78 -14.09
C MET A 74 -24.31 13.47 -13.95
N PHE A 75 -23.86 13.68 -12.72
CA PHE A 75 -22.62 14.38 -12.38
C PHE A 75 -21.45 13.43 -12.12
N CYS A 76 -21.69 12.14 -12.26
CA CYS A 76 -20.74 11.11 -11.91
C CYS A 76 -19.62 11.04 -12.97
N PRO A 77 -18.34 11.10 -12.57
CA PRO A 77 -17.25 10.90 -13.50
C PRO A 77 -17.28 9.46 -14.04
N LEU A 78 -16.78 9.29 -15.27
CA LEU A 78 -16.84 8.03 -16.01
C LEU A 78 -16.28 6.84 -15.21
N GLU A 79 -15.23 7.08 -14.43
CA GLU A 79 -14.55 6.07 -13.62
C GLU A 79 -15.38 5.56 -12.45
N LEU A 80 -16.45 6.24 -12.05
CA LEU A 80 -17.35 5.77 -11.00
C LEU A 80 -18.64 5.16 -11.54
N LEU A 81 -18.93 5.38 -12.83
CA LEU A 81 -20.16 4.89 -13.46
C LEU A 81 -20.30 3.37 -13.31
N TRP A 82 -19.18 2.63 -13.37
CA TRP A 82 -19.21 1.18 -13.24
C TRP A 82 -19.68 0.71 -11.85
N ILE A 83 -19.48 1.49 -10.78
CA ILE A 83 -20.00 1.15 -9.44
C ILE A 83 -21.53 1.18 -9.46
N PHE A 84 -22.12 2.23 -10.04
CA PHE A 84 -23.56 2.31 -10.25
C PHE A 84 -24.04 1.16 -11.14
N GLY A 85 -23.28 0.82 -12.19
CA GLY A 85 -23.59 -0.28 -13.09
C GLY A 85 -23.60 -1.66 -12.43
N ILE A 86 -22.70 -1.93 -11.48
CA ILE A 86 -22.70 -3.21 -10.73
C ILE A 86 -23.94 -3.32 -9.83
N ILE A 87 -24.30 -2.24 -9.14
CA ILE A 87 -25.48 -2.24 -8.26
C ILE A 87 -26.75 -2.37 -9.12
N ASP A 88 -26.81 -1.65 -10.25
CA ASP A 88 -27.92 -1.79 -11.21
C ASP A 88 -28.04 -3.23 -11.71
N LEU A 89 -26.92 -3.87 -12.09
CA LEU A 89 -26.89 -5.26 -12.53
C LEU A 89 -27.43 -6.21 -11.45
N ALA A 90 -27.01 -6.03 -10.19
CA ALA A 90 -27.48 -6.85 -9.08
C ALA A 90 -29.00 -6.71 -8.88
N ILE A 91 -29.53 -5.48 -8.93
CA ILE A 91 -30.97 -5.22 -8.85
C ILE A 91 -31.70 -5.88 -10.03
N THR A 92 -31.20 -5.70 -11.25
CA THR A 92 -31.78 -6.32 -12.46
C THR A 92 -31.81 -7.84 -12.37
N ILE A 93 -30.73 -8.48 -11.91
CA ILE A 93 -30.67 -9.94 -11.74
C ILE A 93 -31.67 -10.42 -10.68
N CYS A 94 -31.76 -9.75 -9.54
CA CYS A 94 -32.70 -10.12 -8.48
C CYS A 94 -34.16 -10.01 -8.94
N LEU A 95 -34.52 -8.93 -9.63
CA LEU A 95 -35.86 -8.75 -10.19
C LEU A 95 -36.14 -9.74 -11.34
N ALA A 96 -35.17 -10.01 -12.21
CA ALA A 96 -35.33 -11.01 -13.26
C ALA A 96 -35.55 -12.41 -12.68
N ALA A 97 -34.83 -12.77 -11.61
CA ALA A 97 -35.00 -14.04 -10.91
C ALA A 97 -36.39 -14.12 -10.24
N ALA A 98 -36.84 -13.04 -9.59
CA ALA A 98 -38.16 -12.98 -9.00
C ALA A 98 -39.27 -13.10 -10.06
N ALA A 99 -39.21 -12.34 -11.15
CA ALA A 99 -40.15 -12.43 -12.27
C ALA A 99 -40.16 -13.83 -12.92
N GLY A 100 -38.99 -14.47 -13.05
CA GLY A 100 -38.84 -15.83 -13.56
C GLY A 100 -39.51 -16.88 -12.67
N GLN A 101 -39.40 -16.74 -11.35
CA GLN A 101 -40.11 -17.62 -10.40
C GLN A 101 -41.62 -17.33 -10.37
N GLN A 102 -42.02 -16.05 -10.44
CA GLN A 102 -43.43 -15.66 -10.48
C GLN A 102 -44.17 -16.21 -11.70
N ALA A 103 -43.47 -16.38 -12.81
CA ALA A 103 -44.02 -16.92 -14.05
C ALA A 103 -44.57 -18.36 -13.91
N GLY A 104 -44.22 -19.08 -12.85
CA GLY A 104 -44.75 -20.41 -12.56
C GLY A 104 -46.16 -20.42 -11.97
N PHE A 105 -46.59 -19.33 -11.32
CA PHE A 105 -47.89 -19.24 -10.64
C PHE A 105 -48.70 -17.99 -11.00
N THR A 106 -48.13 -17.06 -11.77
CA THR A 106 -48.81 -15.84 -12.22
C THR A 106 -49.19 -15.97 -13.70
N PRO A 107 -50.44 -15.69 -14.08
CA PRO A 107 -50.82 -15.67 -15.48
C PRO A 107 -50.05 -14.58 -16.22
N LYS A 108 -49.59 -14.91 -17.43
CA LYS A 108 -48.76 -14.04 -18.27
C LYS A 108 -49.58 -13.11 -19.17
N SER A 109 -50.91 -13.24 -19.15
CA SER A 109 -51.80 -12.41 -19.95
C SER A 109 -53.15 -12.20 -19.26
N LYS A 110 -53.76 -11.04 -19.50
CA LYS A 110 -55.11 -10.72 -18.98
C LYS A 110 -56.18 -11.70 -19.47
N ALA A 111 -56.05 -12.22 -20.70
CA ALA A 111 -56.98 -13.20 -21.25
C ALA A 111 -57.00 -14.53 -20.47
N ARG A 112 -55.89 -14.90 -19.81
CA ARG A 112 -55.87 -16.07 -18.92
C ARG A 112 -56.65 -15.85 -17.62
N CYS A 113 -56.83 -14.59 -17.19
CA CYS A 113 -57.65 -14.27 -16.03
C CYS A 113 -59.16 -14.30 -16.30
N SER A 114 -59.58 -14.26 -17.56
CA SER A 114 -60.99 -14.47 -17.95
C SER A 114 -61.36 -15.94 -18.17
N GLY A 115 -60.36 -16.84 -18.21
CA GLY A 115 -60.58 -18.27 -18.36
C GLY A 115 -60.85 -18.98 -17.04
N ASP A 116 -60.76 -20.31 -17.06
CA ASP A 116 -60.95 -21.12 -15.87
C ASP A 116 -59.79 -20.96 -14.86
N LEU A 117 -60.05 -20.18 -13.81
CA LEU A 117 -59.12 -19.93 -12.71
C LEU A 117 -58.90 -21.16 -11.83
N SER A 118 -59.69 -22.23 -12.02
CA SER A 118 -59.52 -23.50 -11.31
C SER A 118 -58.18 -24.17 -11.65
N THR A 119 -57.50 -23.79 -12.73
CA THR A 119 -56.21 -24.39 -13.12
C THR A 119 -55.04 -24.04 -12.18
N TRP A 120 -55.19 -23.02 -11.32
CA TRP A 120 -54.20 -22.65 -10.30
C TRP A 120 -54.64 -23.15 -8.92
N ILE A 121 -54.57 -24.47 -8.69
CA ILE A 121 -55.10 -25.12 -7.47
C ILE A 121 -54.11 -25.07 -6.30
N VAL A 122 -54.58 -24.61 -5.14
CA VAL A 122 -53.90 -24.70 -3.83
C VAL A 122 -54.18 -26.05 -3.19
N ASP A 123 -53.24 -26.56 -2.38
CA ASP A 123 -53.46 -27.70 -1.48
C ASP A 123 -54.84 -27.60 -0.80
N GLY A 124 -55.71 -28.58 -1.07
CA GLY A 124 -57.12 -28.57 -0.64
C GLY A 124 -58.15 -28.22 -1.73
N GLY A 125 -57.74 -28.14 -3.01
CA GLY A 125 -58.66 -28.06 -4.15
C GLY A 125 -59.24 -26.68 -4.45
N LYS A 126 -58.85 -25.65 -3.68
CA LYS A 126 -59.31 -24.26 -3.86
C LYS A 126 -58.44 -23.52 -4.87
N GLY A 127 -59.03 -22.64 -5.67
CA GLY A 127 -58.26 -21.80 -6.59
C GLY A 127 -57.39 -20.78 -5.85
N LEU A 128 -56.15 -20.55 -6.31
CA LEU A 128 -55.20 -19.60 -5.72
C LEU A 128 -55.82 -18.21 -5.56
N PHE A 129 -56.42 -17.69 -6.63
CA PHE A 129 -57.01 -16.36 -6.62
C PHE A 129 -58.32 -16.27 -5.83
N GLU A 130 -58.99 -17.39 -5.61
CA GLU A 130 -60.16 -17.46 -4.72
C GLU A 130 -59.72 -17.30 -3.27
N VAL A 131 -58.66 -18.02 -2.86
CA VAL A 131 -58.06 -17.89 -1.52
C VAL A 131 -57.53 -16.47 -1.30
N VAL A 132 -56.88 -15.87 -2.30
CA VAL A 132 -56.41 -14.47 -2.25
C VAL A 132 -57.58 -13.50 -2.07
N ALA A 133 -58.65 -13.63 -2.87
CA ALA A 133 -59.81 -12.76 -2.80
C ALA A 133 -60.48 -12.80 -1.41
N VAL A 134 -60.64 -14.00 -0.83
CA VAL A 134 -61.18 -14.18 0.52
C VAL A 134 -60.27 -13.55 1.58
N ALA A 135 -58.95 -13.73 1.45
CA ALA A 135 -57.97 -13.24 2.42
C ALA A 135 -57.84 -11.70 2.43
N GLN A 136 -58.20 -11.01 1.35
CA GLN A 136 -58.06 -9.56 1.25
C GLN A 136 -59.14 -8.79 2.04
N HIS A 137 -60.13 -9.48 2.64
CA HIS A 137 -61.22 -8.94 3.47
C HIS A 137 -62.04 -7.79 2.84
N ASN A 138 -61.88 -7.56 1.54
CA ASN A 138 -62.65 -6.55 0.82
C ASN A 138 -63.82 -7.25 0.13
N ALA A 139 -65.05 -6.92 0.53
CA ALA A 139 -66.29 -7.46 -0.05
C ALA A 139 -66.41 -7.26 -1.59
N THR A 140 -65.52 -6.45 -2.18
CA THR A 140 -65.46 -6.15 -3.61
C THR A 140 -64.37 -6.90 -4.38
N ALA A 141 -63.56 -7.74 -3.73
CA ALA A 141 -62.47 -8.46 -4.40
C ALA A 141 -63.01 -9.72 -5.08
N THR A 142 -63.02 -9.74 -6.42
CA THR A 142 -63.34 -10.95 -7.19
C THR A 142 -62.04 -11.69 -7.54
N PRO A 143 -62.05 -13.05 -7.62
CA PRO A 143 -60.85 -13.81 -7.99
C PRO A 143 -60.21 -13.35 -9.30
N ARG A 144 -61.05 -12.95 -10.26
CA ARG A 144 -60.60 -12.36 -11.53
C ARG A 144 -59.85 -11.05 -11.36
N LYS A 145 -60.34 -10.13 -10.52
CA LYS A 145 -59.69 -8.84 -10.25
C LYS A 145 -58.32 -9.05 -9.57
N GLU A 146 -58.23 -10.01 -8.65
CA GLU A 146 -56.96 -10.35 -8.02
C GLU A 146 -55.97 -10.98 -9.02
N CYS A 147 -56.46 -11.87 -9.89
CA CYS A 147 -55.66 -12.42 -11.00
C CYS A 147 -55.10 -11.32 -11.91
N GLU A 148 -55.95 -10.36 -12.32
CA GLU A 148 -55.54 -9.24 -13.17
C GLU A 148 -54.51 -8.34 -12.46
N GLY A 149 -54.66 -8.12 -11.15
CA GLY A 149 -53.70 -7.40 -10.31
C GLY A 149 -52.33 -8.07 -10.26
N TRP A 150 -52.30 -9.39 -10.04
CA TRP A 150 -51.06 -10.17 -10.03
C TRP A 150 -50.38 -10.18 -11.41
N ASN A 151 -51.15 -10.32 -12.50
CA ASN A 151 -50.62 -10.21 -13.85
C ASN A 151 -50.05 -8.81 -14.14
N MET A 152 -50.70 -7.73 -13.70
CA MET A 152 -50.18 -6.37 -13.88
C MET A 152 -48.89 -6.12 -13.08
N GLU A 153 -48.78 -6.66 -11.85
CA GLU A 153 -47.53 -6.61 -11.09
C GLU A 153 -46.38 -7.29 -11.85
N TRP A 154 -46.62 -8.51 -12.35
CA TRP A 154 -45.60 -9.25 -13.10
C TRP A 154 -45.16 -8.51 -14.37
N ILE A 155 -46.11 -7.92 -15.11
CA ILE A 155 -45.79 -7.09 -16.29
C ILE A 155 -44.95 -5.88 -15.89
N LEU A 156 -45.30 -5.17 -14.81
CA LEU A 156 -44.51 -4.03 -14.32
C LEU A 156 -43.09 -4.47 -13.93
N GLU A 157 -42.93 -5.62 -13.30
CA GLU A 157 -41.62 -6.18 -12.95
C GLU A 157 -40.77 -6.45 -14.19
N ILE A 158 -41.34 -7.05 -15.24
CA ILE A 158 -40.65 -7.26 -16.53
C ILE A 158 -40.25 -5.93 -17.19
N VAL A 159 -41.15 -4.95 -17.21
CA VAL A 159 -40.86 -3.61 -17.76
C VAL A 159 -39.69 -2.97 -17.01
N ILE A 160 -39.67 -3.07 -15.67
CA ILE A 160 -38.56 -2.58 -14.86
C ILE A 160 -37.26 -3.30 -15.19
N VAL A 161 -37.28 -4.64 -15.29
CA VAL A 161 -36.08 -5.43 -15.63
C VAL A 161 -35.47 -4.96 -16.96
N ILE A 162 -36.30 -4.71 -17.98
CA ILE A 162 -35.84 -4.22 -19.29
C ILE A 162 -35.27 -2.81 -19.18
N LEU A 163 -36.01 -1.88 -18.59
CA LEU A 163 -35.58 -0.48 -18.46
C LEU A 163 -34.29 -0.37 -17.63
N TYR A 164 -34.24 -1.02 -16.47
CA TYR A 164 -33.05 -1.01 -15.63
C TYR A 164 -31.87 -1.77 -16.25
N GLY A 165 -32.15 -2.78 -17.10
CA GLY A 165 -31.16 -3.42 -17.96
C GLY A 165 -30.44 -2.41 -18.87
N PHE A 166 -31.15 -1.44 -19.44
CA PHE A 166 -30.51 -0.35 -20.20
C PHE A 166 -29.65 0.55 -19.31
N SER A 167 -30.10 0.86 -18.08
CA SER A 167 -29.26 1.61 -17.12
C SER A 167 -27.95 0.88 -16.83
N THR A 168 -28.02 -0.44 -16.57
CA THR A 168 -26.86 -1.31 -16.39
C THR A 168 -25.93 -1.26 -17.61
N LEU A 169 -26.50 -1.37 -18.81
CA LEU A 169 -25.74 -1.35 -20.07
C LEU A 169 -25.03 -0.01 -20.28
N PHE A 170 -25.67 1.12 -19.99
CA PHE A 170 -25.01 2.42 -20.07
C PHE A 170 -23.91 2.57 -19.01
N ASN A 171 -24.18 2.19 -17.76
CA ASN A 171 -23.25 2.36 -16.65
C ASN A 171 -22.02 1.46 -16.72
N LEU A 172 -22.14 0.25 -17.30
CA LEU A 172 -21.02 -0.66 -17.51
C LEU A 172 -20.40 -0.51 -18.90
N GLY A 173 -21.22 -0.32 -19.94
CA GLY A 173 -20.79 -0.28 -21.34
C GLY A 173 -20.05 1.00 -21.71
N ILE A 174 -20.53 2.18 -21.32
CA ILE A 174 -19.89 3.45 -21.70
C ILE A 174 -18.44 3.52 -21.16
N PRO A 175 -18.15 3.21 -19.88
CA PRO A 175 -16.76 3.16 -19.40
C PRO A 175 -15.88 2.16 -20.17
N LEU A 176 -16.41 0.99 -20.53
CA LEU A 176 -15.66 -0.03 -21.29
C LEU A 176 -15.34 0.43 -22.72
N LEU A 177 -16.31 1.03 -23.41
CA LEU A 177 -16.13 1.55 -24.77
C LEU A 177 -15.12 2.70 -24.80
N VAL A 178 -15.24 3.64 -23.88
CA VAL A 178 -14.31 4.79 -23.78
C VAL A 178 -12.91 4.33 -23.38
N SER A 179 -12.79 3.36 -22.45
CA SER A 179 -11.49 2.81 -22.06
C SER A 179 -10.77 2.10 -23.21
N LYS A 180 -11.51 1.48 -24.14
CA LYS A 180 -10.93 0.79 -25.30
C LYS A 180 -10.34 1.77 -26.31
N ASN A 181 -10.97 2.91 -26.53
CA ASN A 181 -10.55 3.89 -27.54
C ASN A 181 -9.40 4.80 -27.08
N ASN A 182 -9.31 5.10 -25.78
CA ASN A 182 -8.37 6.12 -25.28
C ASN A 182 -6.99 5.59 -24.87
N GLY A 183 -6.63 4.34 -25.20
CA GLY A 183 -5.36 3.75 -24.81
C GLY A 183 -5.10 3.88 -23.30
N PHE A 184 -6.18 3.86 -22.50
CA PHE A 184 -6.18 4.39 -21.15
C PHE A 184 -5.17 3.61 -20.30
N THR A 185 -4.07 4.26 -19.95
CA THR A 185 -3.00 3.66 -19.15
C THR A 185 -3.59 3.29 -17.79
N ARG A 186 -3.88 2.00 -17.65
CA ARG A 186 -4.57 1.27 -16.56
C ARG A 186 -4.15 1.59 -15.12
N ARG A 187 -3.12 2.44 -14.92
CA ARG A 187 -2.52 2.78 -13.62
C ARG A 187 -3.07 4.03 -12.94
N SER A 188 -3.72 4.95 -13.66
CA SER A 188 -4.22 6.21 -13.06
C SER A 188 -5.65 6.09 -12.48
N SER A 189 -6.51 5.29 -13.11
CA SER A 189 -7.97 5.29 -12.84
C SER A 189 -8.35 4.77 -11.45
N TYR A 190 -7.78 3.66 -10.98
CA TYR A 190 -8.19 3.02 -9.72
C TYR A 190 -7.96 3.88 -8.46
N GLN A 191 -7.07 4.87 -8.52
CA GLN A 191 -6.82 5.77 -7.39
C GLN A 191 -7.84 6.90 -7.29
N GLY A 192 -8.42 7.33 -8.42
CA GLY A 192 -9.53 8.28 -8.41
C GLY A 192 -10.78 7.64 -7.81
N VAL A 193 -11.08 6.39 -8.21
CA VAL A 193 -12.32 5.67 -7.87
C VAL A 193 -12.52 5.46 -6.35
N LEU A 194 -11.46 5.13 -5.62
CA LEU A 194 -11.53 4.98 -4.15
C LEU A 194 -11.68 6.32 -3.40
N LEU A 195 -11.22 7.42 -4.02
CA LEU A 195 -11.24 8.75 -3.38
C LEU A 195 -12.50 9.56 -3.69
N VAL A 196 -13.25 9.24 -4.76
CA VAL A 196 -14.40 10.09 -5.11
C VAL A 196 -15.54 10.09 -4.08
N PRO A 197 -15.97 8.95 -3.50
CA PRO A 197 -16.97 8.96 -2.43
C PRO A 197 -16.51 9.80 -1.23
N VAL A 198 -15.22 9.71 -0.89
CA VAL A 198 -14.59 10.49 0.18
C VAL A 198 -14.59 11.98 -0.15
N THR A 199 -14.33 12.37 -1.40
CA THR A 199 -14.42 13.77 -1.82
C THR A 199 -15.86 14.29 -1.88
N LEU A 200 -16.83 13.46 -2.29
CA LEU A 200 -18.24 13.86 -2.32
C LEU A 200 -18.78 14.10 -0.91
N VAL A 201 -18.52 13.17 0.02
CA VAL A 201 -18.86 13.32 1.46
C VAL A 201 -18.13 14.52 2.06
N TYR A 202 -16.87 14.75 1.68
CA TYR A 202 -16.11 15.92 2.11
C TYR A 202 -16.72 17.25 1.58
N HIS A 203 -17.24 17.29 0.36
CA HIS A 203 -17.88 18.49 -0.18
C HIS A 203 -19.28 18.74 0.39
N LEU A 204 -20.00 17.68 0.78
CA LEU A 204 -21.33 17.77 1.39
C LEU A 204 -21.29 18.03 2.91
N THR A 205 -20.14 17.87 3.57
CA THR A 205 -20.02 18.13 5.01
C THR A 205 -19.83 19.62 5.31
N PRO A 206 -20.42 20.16 6.40
CA PRO A 206 -20.23 21.55 6.82
C PRO A 206 -18.75 21.95 6.99
N ARG A 207 -18.41 23.20 6.67
CA ARG A 207 -17.03 23.76 6.75
C ARG A 207 -16.24 23.44 8.03
N PRO A 208 -16.81 23.44 9.26
CA PRO A 208 -16.04 23.08 10.46
C PRO A 208 -15.55 21.63 10.44
N ILE A 209 -16.36 20.69 9.95
CA ILE A 209 -16.02 19.27 9.82
C ILE A 209 -14.99 19.08 8.69
N GLN A 210 -15.13 19.82 7.58
CA GLN A 210 -14.12 19.79 6.50
C GLN A 210 -12.72 20.18 7.00
N ASN A 211 -12.61 21.18 7.89
CA ASN A 211 -11.32 21.61 8.43
C ASN A 211 -10.69 20.56 9.36
N GLN A 212 -11.50 19.80 10.09
CA GLN A 212 -11.01 18.66 10.88
C GLN A 212 -10.56 17.50 9.99
N ILE A 213 -11.20 17.27 8.83
CA ILE A 213 -10.81 16.22 7.87
C ILE A 213 -9.62 16.64 6.99
N LYS A 214 -9.39 17.94 6.76
CA LYS A 214 -8.22 18.45 6.00
C LYS A 214 -6.89 18.05 6.63
N PHE A 215 -6.81 17.99 7.96
CA PHE A 215 -5.57 17.71 8.66
C PHE A 215 -5.13 16.24 8.49
N PRO A 216 -5.99 15.22 8.74
CA PRO A 216 -5.71 13.83 8.40
C PRO A 216 -5.49 13.61 6.91
N LYS A 217 -6.26 14.28 6.03
CA LYS A 217 -6.10 14.14 4.57
C LYS A 217 -4.72 14.61 4.11
N ARG A 218 -4.24 15.76 4.59
CA ARG A 218 -2.87 16.24 4.27
C ARG A 218 -1.80 15.30 4.83
N TYR A 219 -2.02 14.72 6.01
CA TYR A 219 -1.09 13.77 6.62
C TYR A 219 -1.04 12.46 5.83
N LEU A 220 -2.19 11.89 5.48
CA LEU A 220 -2.32 10.67 4.70
C LEU A 220 -1.83 10.85 3.26
N GLN A 221 -2.10 12.01 2.65
CA GLN A 221 -1.63 12.32 1.29
C GLN A 221 -0.11 12.50 1.26
N LYS A 222 0.47 13.13 2.30
CA LYS A 222 1.93 13.14 2.50
C LYS A 222 2.47 11.72 2.70
N TYR A 223 1.86 10.93 3.57
CA TYR A 223 2.25 9.54 3.84
C TYR A 223 2.26 8.68 2.57
N ILE A 224 1.17 8.70 1.81
CA ILE A 224 1.04 7.98 0.54
C ILE A 224 2.05 8.51 -0.49
N SER A 225 2.29 9.82 -0.55
CA SER A 225 3.27 10.39 -1.48
C SER A 225 4.71 10.00 -1.12
N SER A 226 5.06 9.95 0.17
CA SER A 226 6.36 9.47 0.66
C SER A 226 6.52 7.99 0.39
N TYR A 227 5.51 7.17 0.69
CA TYR A 227 5.53 5.73 0.38
C TYR A 227 5.68 5.46 -1.13
N ARG A 228 5.04 6.28 -1.98
CA ARG A 228 5.20 6.18 -3.44
C ARG A 228 6.57 6.61 -3.93
N ARG A 229 7.14 7.71 -3.39
CA ARG A 229 8.51 8.14 -3.70
C ARG A 229 9.50 7.06 -3.28
N GLN A 230 9.30 6.45 -2.11
CA GLN A 230 10.11 5.34 -1.63
C GLN A 230 9.99 4.11 -2.55
N ARG A 231 8.78 3.74 -3.00
CA ARG A 231 8.58 2.60 -3.91
C ARG A 231 9.09 2.87 -5.33
N GLN A 232 8.94 4.09 -5.84
CA GLN A 232 9.53 4.50 -7.13
C GLN A 232 11.05 4.60 -7.03
N GLY A 233 11.58 5.13 -5.92
CA GLY A 233 13.00 5.13 -5.58
C GLY A 233 13.55 3.71 -5.54
N ASN A 234 12.90 2.79 -4.82
CA ASN A 234 13.28 1.37 -4.78
C ASN A 234 13.17 0.68 -6.13
N ARG A 235 12.20 1.04 -6.98
CA ARG A 235 12.10 0.50 -8.35
C ARG A 235 13.15 1.08 -9.30
N MET A 236 13.48 2.36 -9.18
CA MET A 236 14.53 3.00 -9.98
C MET A 236 15.91 2.58 -9.50
N ALA A 237 16.10 2.40 -8.20
CA ALA A 237 17.27 1.76 -7.61
C ALA A 237 17.36 0.31 -8.10
N ALA A 238 16.33 -0.52 -7.98
CA ALA A 238 16.35 -1.89 -8.51
C ALA A 238 16.58 -1.95 -10.03
N LYS A 239 16.05 -1.00 -10.82
CA LYS A 239 16.29 -0.90 -12.27
C LYS A 239 17.64 -0.28 -12.65
N LYS A 240 18.28 0.51 -11.79
CA LYS A 240 19.68 0.98 -11.97
C LYS A 240 20.68 -0.07 -11.48
N ILE A 241 20.32 -0.81 -10.43
CA ILE A 241 21.08 -1.89 -9.83
C ILE A 241 21.05 -3.13 -10.73
N ALA A 242 19.93 -3.47 -11.38
CA ALA A 242 19.84 -4.67 -12.23
C ALA A 242 20.78 -4.67 -13.47
N PRO A 243 21.03 -3.53 -14.17
CA PRO A 243 22.02 -3.46 -15.25
C PRO A 243 23.44 -3.19 -14.74
N SER A 244 23.64 -2.48 -13.63
CA SER A 244 24.99 -2.24 -13.06
C SER A 244 25.55 -3.42 -12.27
N ILE A 245 24.71 -4.30 -11.70
CA ILE A 245 25.17 -5.58 -11.10
C ILE A 245 25.71 -6.53 -12.18
N LYS A 246 25.29 -6.39 -13.44
CA LYS A 246 25.85 -7.16 -14.56
C LYS A 246 27.16 -6.58 -15.13
N ARG A 247 27.63 -5.41 -14.69
CA ARG A 247 28.86 -4.81 -15.25
C ARG A 247 29.92 -4.34 -14.25
N ASN A 248 29.63 -4.26 -12.96
CA ASN A 248 30.67 -4.02 -11.95
C ASN A 248 30.79 -5.25 -11.04
N ILE A 249 31.39 -6.30 -11.59
CA ILE A 249 31.99 -7.43 -10.86
C ILE A 249 33.30 -6.95 -10.25
N ILE A 250 33.27 -5.96 -9.36
CA ILE A 250 34.41 -5.62 -8.49
C ILE A 250 33.78 -5.12 -7.19
N ASP A 251 34.12 -5.79 -6.07
CA ASP A 251 33.66 -5.54 -4.70
C ASP A 251 32.28 -6.12 -4.31
N VAL A 252 32.08 -7.39 -4.67
CA VAL A 252 31.21 -8.31 -3.91
C VAL A 252 31.74 -8.35 -2.46
N PRO A 253 30.93 -8.10 -1.43
CA PRO A 253 31.36 -8.25 -0.04
C PRO A 253 31.97 -9.64 0.12
N LEU A 254 33.15 -9.75 0.72
CA LEU A 254 33.85 -11.03 0.92
C LEU A 254 32.86 -12.17 1.24
N GLN A 255 31.91 -11.92 2.14
CA GLN A 255 30.82 -12.83 2.51
C GLN A 255 29.99 -13.47 1.37
N GLN A 256 29.81 -12.82 0.22
CA GLN A 256 29.08 -13.39 -0.93
C GLN A 256 29.99 -14.28 -1.79
N LEU A 257 31.24 -13.86 -2.04
CA LEU A 257 32.26 -14.74 -2.63
C LEU A 257 32.45 -16.00 -1.77
N TRP A 258 32.37 -15.86 -0.45
CA TRP A 258 32.40 -16.95 0.50
C TRP A 258 31.21 -17.93 0.37
N ARG A 259 29.99 -17.44 0.12
CA ARG A 259 28.80 -18.30 -0.07
C ARG A 259 28.78 -18.99 -1.43
N GLU A 260 29.26 -18.33 -2.47
CA GLU A 260 29.34 -18.94 -3.80
C GLU A 260 30.44 -20.02 -3.86
N ARG A 261 31.55 -19.82 -3.14
CA ARG A 261 32.62 -20.82 -3.01
C ARG A 261 32.24 -22.02 -2.13
N GLN A 262 31.37 -21.83 -1.13
CA GLN A 262 30.79 -22.94 -0.36
C GLN A 262 29.88 -23.83 -1.21
N LYS A 263 29.14 -23.26 -2.17
CA LYS A 263 28.23 -24.02 -3.05
C LYS A 263 28.96 -24.79 -4.14
N SER A 264 30.19 -24.41 -4.47
CA SER A 264 30.98 -25.03 -5.54
C SER A 264 31.84 -26.21 -5.05
N GLY A 265 31.45 -26.83 -3.93
CA GLY A 265 31.94 -28.16 -3.52
C GLY A 265 33.44 -28.31 -3.69
N SER A 266 34.23 -27.58 -2.90
CA SER A 266 35.68 -27.69 -2.91
C SER A 266 36.06 -29.13 -2.55
N GLN A 267 36.33 -29.94 -3.57
CA GLN A 267 37.14 -31.13 -3.43
C GLN A 267 38.41 -30.72 -2.68
N SER A 268 38.68 -31.43 -1.58
CA SER A 268 39.89 -31.29 -0.79
C SER A 268 41.09 -31.70 -1.65
N LEU A 269 41.58 -30.79 -2.49
CA LEU A 269 42.92 -30.91 -3.03
C LEU A 269 43.87 -30.64 -1.86
N GLY A 270 44.59 -31.70 -1.50
CA GLY A 270 45.41 -31.77 -0.30
C GLY A 270 46.42 -30.64 -0.20
N ASP A 271 46.40 -29.96 0.93
CA ASP A 271 47.60 -29.51 1.60
C ASP A 271 47.33 -29.33 3.12
N ASP A 272 47.16 -30.47 3.80
CA ASP A 272 46.87 -30.54 5.23
C ASP A 272 48.09 -30.17 6.10
N SER A 273 49.31 -30.19 5.54
CA SER A 273 50.54 -29.96 6.29
C SER A 273 50.70 -28.50 6.73
N PHE A 274 50.56 -27.56 5.79
CA PHE A 274 50.71 -26.14 6.11
C PHE A 274 49.59 -25.60 6.99
N THR A 275 48.37 -26.06 6.78
CA THR A 275 47.20 -25.66 7.59
C THR A 275 47.30 -26.25 9.00
N LYS A 276 47.76 -27.50 9.16
CA LYS A 276 48.06 -28.09 10.47
C LYS A 276 49.26 -27.44 11.17
N PHE A 277 50.22 -26.90 10.42
CA PHE A 277 51.29 -26.08 11.00
C PHE A 277 50.76 -24.73 11.49
N LEU A 278 49.96 -24.04 10.68
CA LEU A 278 49.32 -22.78 11.04
C LEU A 278 48.25 -22.92 12.14
N SER A 279 47.70 -24.11 12.37
CA SER A 279 46.73 -24.32 13.45
C SER A 279 47.38 -24.24 14.84
N ASN A 280 48.72 -24.31 14.93
CA ASN A 280 49.44 -24.03 16.16
C ASN A 280 49.42 -22.51 16.44
N PHE A 281 48.80 -22.13 17.56
CA PHE A 281 48.62 -20.74 17.95
C PHE A 281 49.95 -20.00 18.17
N ASP A 282 50.97 -20.66 18.72
CA ASP A 282 52.28 -20.03 18.97
C ASP A 282 52.96 -19.63 17.65
N VAL A 283 52.82 -20.48 16.63
CA VAL A 283 53.29 -20.18 15.26
C VAL A 283 52.56 -18.97 14.69
N LEU A 284 51.23 -18.87 14.90
CA LEU A 284 50.46 -17.70 14.44
C LEU A 284 50.89 -16.41 15.14
N VAL A 285 51.20 -16.46 16.44
CA VAL A 285 51.71 -15.31 17.19
C VAL A 285 53.09 -14.90 16.67
N LEU A 286 54.00 -15.84 16.45
CA LEU A 286 55.33 -15.58 15.88
C LEU A 286 55.24 -14.98 14.46
N LEU A 287 54.34 -15.51 13.62
CA LEU A 287 54.06 -14.92 12.31
C LEU A 287 53.50 -13.50 12.43
N ALA A 288 52.54 -13.29 13.33
CA ALA A 288 51.92 -11.99 13.53
C ALA A 288 52.90 -10.93 14.04
N GLN A 289 53.88 -11.30 14.86
CA GLN A 289 54.93 -10.38 15.34
C GLN A 289 55.82 -9.85 14.20
N ASN A 290 55.98 -10.63 13.13
CA ASN A 290 56.85 -10.31 11.99
C ASN A 290 56.09 -9.76 10.78
N LEU A 291 54.75 -9.69 10.84
CA LEU A 291 53.90 -9.27 9.74
C LEU A 291 53.11 -8.02 10.10
N HIS A 292 52.80 -7.20 9.09
CA HIS A 292 51.80 -6.17 9.26
C HIS A 292 50.42 -6.82 9.24
N TYR A 293 49.47 -6.15 9.88
CA TYR A 293 48.11 -6.68 9.95
C TYR A 293 47.47 -6.87 8.57
N ILE A 294 47.82 -6.03 7.60
CA ILE A 294 47.37 -6.16 6.20
C ILE A 294 47.88 -7.46 5.55
N ASP A 295 49.11 -7.89 5.87
CA ASP A 295 49.69 -9.13 5.36
C ASP A 295 48.94 -10.35 5.92
N ILE A 296 48.52 -10.31 7.19
CA ILE A 296 47.65 -11.35 7.76
C ILE A 296 46.28 -11.39 7.04
N ILE A 297 45.73 -10.22 6.68
CA ILE A 297 44.50 -10.18 5.91
C ILE A 297 44.72 -10.79 4.53
N HIS A 298 45.80 -10.45 3.81
CA HIS A 298 46.11 -11.05 2.51
C HIS A 298 46.34 -12.56 2.61
N LEU A 299 47.09 -13.02 3.62
CA LEU A 299 47.29 -14.43 3.93
C LEU A 299 45.95 -15.16 4.12
N SER A 300 45.00 -14.52 4.83
CA SER A 300 43.66 -15.05 5.03
C SER A 300 42.82 -15.15 3.75
N LEU A 301 43.19 -14.41 2.68
CA LEU A 301 42.49 -14.45 1.39
C LEU A 301 43.04 -15.51 0.44
N LEU A 302 44.23 -16.07 0.71
CA LEU A 302 44.88 -17.04 -0.18
C LEU A 302 44.13 -18.38 -0.26
N SER A 303 43.65 -18.92 0.87
CA SER A 303 42.90 -20.18 0.90
C SER A 303 41.87 -20.22 2.03
N TRP A 304 40.81 -21.02 1.84
CA TRP A 304 39.74 -21.17 2.82
C TRP A 304 40.23 -21.78 4.14
N SER A 305 41.11 -22.78 4.07
CA SER A 305 41.67 -23.45 5.25
C SER A 305 42.54 -22.51 6.08
N ILE A 306 43.25 -21.58 5.44
CA ILE A 306 43.99 -20.54 6.17
C ILE A 306 43.02 -19.56 6.81
N THR A 307 41.94 -19.17 6.12
CA THR A 307 40.98 -18.25 6.73
C THR A 307 40.24 -18.86 7.92
N SER A 308 39.90 -20.15 7.89
CA SER A 308 39.21 -20.79 9.01
C SER A 308 40.06 -20.83 10.28
N ILE A 309 41.39 -20.87 10.13
CA ILE A 309 42.35 -20.80 11.24
C ILE A 309 42.57 -19.36 11.72
N LEU A 310 42.72 -18.40 10.81
CA LEU A 310 43.02 -17.01 11.14
C LEU A 310 41.80 -16.21 11.64
N HIS A 311 40.60 -16.51 11.13
CA HIS A 311 39.40 -15.71 11.41
C HIS A 311 38.97 -15.72 12.89
N PRO A 312 38.92 -16.87 13.59
CA PRO A 312 38.60 -16.90 15.03
C PRO A 312 39.59 -16.11 15.89
N ASN A 313 40.86 -16.10 15.47
CA ASN A 313 41.97 -15.49 16.21
C ASN A 313 42.23 -14.03 15.80
N ARG A 314 41.41 -13.46 14.91
CA ARG A 314 41.70 -12.18 14.24
C ARG A 314 41.89 -11.00 15.19
N GLU A 315 41.11 -10.91 16.27
CA GLU A 315 41.22 -9.83 17.24
C GLU A 315 42.48 -9.97 18.12
N VAL A 316 42.88 -11.21 18.41
CA VAL A 316 44.10 -11.49 19.18
C VAL A 316 45.34 -11.23 18.31
N LEU A 317 45.34 -11.63 17.03
CA LEU A 317 46.47 -11.37 16.13
C LEU A 317 46.69 -9.86 15.86
N LYS A 318 45.67 -9.01 16.00
CA LYS A 318 45.85 -7.54 15.96
C LYS A 318 46.77 -7.03 17.07
N THR A 319 46.73 -7.64 18.26
CA THR A 319 47.57 -7.20 19.39
C THR A 319 49.04 -7.51 19.15
N TYR A 320 49.35 -8.55 18.37
CA TYR A 320 50.72 -8.98 18.06
C TYR A 320 51.31 -8.39 16.78
N THR A 321 50.49 -7.91 15.85
CA THR A 321 50.96 -7.25 14.60
C THR A 321 51.37 -5.81 14.83
N CYS A 322 52.45 -5.37 14.19
CA CYS A 322 53.02 -4.02 14.31
C CYS A 322 53.48 -3.67 15.75
N GLN A 323 54.40 -2.71 15.89
CA GLN A 323 54.86 -2.24 17.20
C GLN A 323 53.71 -1.64 18.03
N ALA A 324 53.71 -1.88 19.34
CA ALA A 324 52.75 -1.28 20.26
C ALA A 324 52.91 0.26 20.25
N GLY A 325 51.80 0.99 20.13
CA GLY A 325 51.79 2.47 20.09
C GLY A 325 51.82 3.10 18.68
N SER A 326 52.23 2.37 17.65
CA SER A 326 52.22 2.87 16.25
C SER A 326 50.96 2.49 15.47
N LYS A 327 49.98 1.88 16.14
CA LYS A 327 48.79 1.28 15.54
C LYS A 327 47.67 2.32 15.41
N THR A 328 47.25 2.58 14.18
CA THR A 328 46.06 3.37 13.85
C THR A 328 45.07 2.50 13.05
N SER A 329 43.85 2.99 12.80
CA SER A 329 42.88 2.32 11.93
C SER A 329 42.79 3.06 10.61
N CYS A 330 42.83 2.34 9.49
CA CYS A 330 42.59 2.93 8.17
C CYS A 330 41.22 3.61 8.16
N ASP A 331 41.16 4.89 7.78
CA ASP A 331 39.92 5.68 7.77
C ASP A 331 38.86 5.13 6.79
N THR A 332 39.30 4.41 5.77
CA THR A 332 38.42 3.85 4.74
C THR A 332 37.92 2.44 5.10
N CYS A 333 38.81 1.45 5.25
CA CYS A 333 38.42 0.05 5.45
C CYS A 333 38.41 -0.40 6.92
N GLY A 334 39.03 0.36 7.82
CA GLY A 334 39.05 0.06 9.26
C GLY A 334 40.08 -0.96 9.72
N ILE A 335 40.85 -1.52 8.79
CA ILE A 335 41.97 -2.42 9.08
C ILE A 335 43.02 -1.65 9.89
N GLN A 336 43.67 -2.32 10.84
CA GLN A 336 44.79 -1.75 11.60
C GLN A 336 45.98 -1.47 10.68
N VAL A 337 46.58 -0.30 10.81
CA VAL A 337 47.71 0.17 10.00
C VAL A 337 48.80 0.66 10.95
N CYS A 338 50.06 0.43 10.58
CA CYS A 338 51.20 0.96 11.31
C CYS A 338 51.56 2.37 10.81
N SER A 339 52.23 3.19 11.62
CA SER A 339 52.65 4.54 11.21
C SER A 339 53.56 4.56 9.97
N SER A 340 54.35 3.50 9.72
CA SER A 340 55.15 3.37 8.49
C SER A 340 54.37 2.81 7.29
N CYS A 341 53.19 2.23 7.52
CA CYS A 341 52.35 1.60 6.51
C CYS A 341 51.21 2.52 6.02
N GLN A 342 50.96 3.61 6.76
CA GLN A 342 49.86 4.52 6.45
C GLN A 342 50.29 5.53 5.40
N THR A 343 49.39 5.81 4.46
CA THR A 343 49.56 6.90 3.50
C THR A 343 48.51 7.96 3.79
N SER A 344 48.92 9.22 3.77
CA SER A 344 47.99 10.35 3.84
C SER A 344 47.38 10.62 2.46
N LEU A 345 46.06 10.66 2.39
CA LEU A 345 45.31 11.00 1.18
C LEU A 345 44.27 12.08 1.45
N PHE A 346 44.21 13.06 0.54
CA PHE A 346 43.18 14.11 0.57
C PHE A 346 41.96 13.68 -0.24
N ILE A 347 40.87 13.34 0.46
CA ILE A 347 39.60 12.92 -0.16
C ILE A 347 38.52 13.97 0.13
N PRO A 348 37.61 14.26 -0.83
CA PRO A 348 36.45 15.11 -0.56
C PRO A 348 35.66 14.63 0.67
N ARG A 349 35.28 15.57 1.54
CA ARG A 349 34.45 15.28 2.71
C ARG A 349 33.08 14.76 2.25
N MET A 350 32.70 13.57 2.72
CA MET A 350 31.40 12.99 2.41
C MET A 350 30.29 13.70 3.19
N MET A 351 29.15 13.94 2.55
CA MET A 351 27.98 14.57 3.19
C MET A 351 27.55 13.79 4.43
N LEU A 352 27.53 12.46 4.33
CA LEU A 352 27.14 11.56 5.41
C LEU A 352 27.95 11.80 6.70
N SER A 353 29.26 12.05 6.59
CA SER A 353 30.13 12.37 7.74
C SER A 353 29.66 13.61 8.51
N ARG A 354 29.23 14.63 7.77
CA ARG A 354 28.72 15.87 8.35
C ARG A 354 27.40 15.63 9.07
N HIS A 355 26.51 14.80 8.50
CA HIS A 355 25.27 14.41 9.18
C HIS A 355 25.53 13.68 10.49
N VAL A 356 26.47 12.72 10.53
CA VAL A 356 26.82 12.02 11.77
C VAL A 356 27.30 12.97 12.86
N GLN A 357 28.12 13.95 12.49
CA GLN A 357 28.76 14.86 13.45
C GLN A 357 27.82 15.98 13.91
N GLN A 358 26.97 16.50 13.02
CA GLN A 358 26.16 17.69 13.28
C GLN A 358 24.70 17.38 13.61
N CYS A 359 24.14 16.29 13.10
CA CYS A 359 22.72 15.98 13.35
C CYS A 359 22.58 15.23 14.67
N ARG A 360 21.81 15.81 15.59
CA ARG A 360 21.58 15.30 16.93
C ARG A 360 20.16 14.76 17.05
N PRO A 361 19.97 13.53 17.55
CA PRO A 361 18.64 12.93 17.67
C PRO A 361 17.89 13.53 18.88
N ARG A 362 16.59 13.81 18.74
CA ARG A 362 15.73 14.31 19.84
C ARG A 362 14.49 13.44 20.02
N CYS A 363 14.05 13.28 21.27
CA CYS A 363 12.78 12.65 21.60
C CYS A 363 11.61 13.63 21.34
N PRO A 364 10.35 13.16 21.31
CA PRO A 364 9.20 14.02 20.94
C PRO A 364 9.12 15.24 21.84
N ARG A 365 9.22 15.02 23.14
CA ARG A 365 9.17 16.07 24.16
C ARG A 365 10.28 17.10 23.96
N CYS A 366 11.53 16.66 23.78
CA CYS A 366 12.66 17.57 23.58
C CYS A 366 12.62 18.29 22.24
N TYR A 367 12.04 17.67 21.20
CA TYR A 367 11.84 18.31 19.90
C TYR A 367 10.75 19.39 19.97
N PHE A 368 9.60 19.10 20.58
CA PHE A 368 8.55 20.11 20.77
C PHE A 368 8.99 21.24 21.69
N THR A 369 9.69 20.97 22.79
CA THR A 369 10.28 22.01 23.62
C THR A 369 11.28 22.84 22.83
N TYR A 370 12.14 22.19 22.04
CA TYR A 370 13.08 22.90 21.17
C TYR A 370 12.35 23.82 20.19
N LEU A 371 11.28 23.35 19.53
CA LEU A 371 10.46 24.17 18.63
C LEU A 371 9.78 25.34 19.34
N VAL A 372 9.26 25.14 20.56
CA VAL A 372 8.61 26.21 21.33
C VAL A 372 9.63 27.26 21.75
N LEU A 373 10.81 26.85 22.19
CA LEU A 373 11.89 27.77 22.60
C LEU A 373 12.46 28.55 21.41
N THR A 374 12.63 27.90 20.26
CA THR A 374 13.12 28.56 19.03
C THR A 374 12.05 29.43 18.36
N ARG A 375 10.76 29.21 18.61
CA ARG A 375 9.63 30.01 18.07
C ARG A 375 9.59 31.47 18.51
N ARG A 376 10.36 31.88 19.53
CA ARG A 376 10.44 33.31 19.90
C ARG A 376 11.15 34.17 18.84
N SER A 377 11.85 33.58 17.87
CA SER A 377 12.34 34.30 16.68
C SER A 377 11.37 34.14 15.51
N GLN A 378 10.32 34.98 15.49
CA GLN A 378 9.24 34.96 14.48
C GLN A 378 9.72 35.07 13.00
N PHE A 379 10.99 35.44 12.76
CA PHE A 379 11.56 35.58 11.42
C PHE A 379 12.05 34.27 10.76
N LEU A 380 12.15 33.14 11.48
CA LEU A 380 12.72 31.88 10.93
C LEU A 380 11.69 30.84 10.47
N TYR A 381 10.43 31.23 10.23
CA TYR A 381 9.42 30.29 9.72
C TYR A 381 9.69 29.79 8.28
N LYS A 382 10.53 30.50 7.50
CA LYS A 382 10.74 30.16 6.08
C LYS A 382 11.60 28.93 5.84
N ASN A 383 12.55 28.59 6.72
CA ASN A 383 13.42 27.41 6.53
C ASN A 383 13.47 26.54 7.80
N ARG A 384 12.41 25.76 8.06
CA ARG A 384 12.45 24.71 9.11
C ARG A 384 13.36 23.55 8.74
N TRP A 385 13.73 23.45 7.48
CA TRP A 385 14.57 22.37 6.97
C TRP A 385 16.03 22.76 7.11
N CYS A 386 16.85 21.77 7.42
CA CYS A 386 18.29 21.88 7.44
C CYS A 386 18.77 22.42 6.07
N ASP A 387 19.09 23.71 6.02
CA ASP A 387 19.62 24.40 4.81
C ASP A 387 21.12 24.11 4.60
N CYS A 388 21.71 23.22 5.42
CA CYS A 388 23.07 22.78 5.20
C CYS A 388 23.21 22.19 3.80
N GLU A 389 22.27 21.39 3.30
CA GLU A 389 22.40 20.80 1.97
C GLU A 389 22.38 21.84 0.83
N ALA A 390 21.42 22.76 0.84
CA ALA A 390 21.25 23.76 -0.22
C ALA A 390 22.34 24.84 -0.20
N ARG A 391 22.82 25.27 0.97
CA ARG A 391 24.02 26.12 1.06
C ARG A 391 25.29 25.40 0.62
N ASN A 392 25.37 24.08 0.81
CA ASN A 392 26.59 23.33 0.51
C ASN A 392 26.78 23.05 -0.98
N ARG A 393 25.70 22.83 -1.75
CA ARG A 393 25.83 22.55 -3.20
C ARG A 393 26.40 23.73 -4.00
N SER A 394 26.23 24.97 -3.53
CA SER A 394 26.66 26.17 -4.25
C SER A 394 27.91 26.85 -3.70
N ARG A 395 28.30 26.62 -2.43
CA ARG A 395 29.41 27.36 -1.78
C ARG A 395 30.63 26.55 -1.37
N TYR A 396 30.62 25.22 -1.39
CA TYR A 396 31.80 24.46 -0.98
C TYR A 396 32.54 23.88 -2.18
N PRO A 397 33.69 24.45 -2.58
CA PRO A 397 34.70 23.67 -3.29
C PRO A 397 35.12 22.56 -2.32
N GLN A 398 34.80 21.31 -2.68
CA GLN A 398 35.39 20.06 -2.20
C GLN A 398 36.31 20.21 -0.97
N GLU A 399 35.76 20.45 0.24
CA GLU A 399 36.57 20.46 1.46
C GLU A 399 37.25 19.08 1.52
N ARG A 400 38.57 19.04 1.29
CA ARG A 400 39.32 17.79 1.30
C ARG A 400 39.75 17.53 2.73
N VAL A 401 39.45 16.35 3.21
CA VAL A 401 39.90 15.88 4.51
C VAL A 401 41.11 15.00 4.28
N GLU A 402 42.16 15.25 5.05
CA GLU A 402 43.31 14.37 5.13
C GLU A 402 42.90 13.07 5.82
N LEU A 403 43.13 11.93 5.17
CA LEU A 403 42.80 10.60 5.68
C LEU A 403 44.04 9.73 5.73
N LEU A 404 44.15 8.94 6.79
CA LEU A 404 45.17 7.92 6.93
C LEU A 404 44.62 6.60 6.39
N VAL A 405 45.16 6.15 5.26
CA VAL A 405 44.72 4.93 4.57
C VAL A 405 45.82 3.87 4.55
N CYS A 406 45.41 2.60 4.44
CA CYS A 406 46.35 1.49 4.23
C CYS A 406 46.82 1.41 2.76
N GLY A 407 47.94 0.73 2.50
CA GLY A 407 48.50 0.54 1.15
C GLY A 407 47.48 0.06 0.11
N ASP A 408 46.65 -0.93 0.44
CA ASP A 408 45.58 -1.40 -0.47
C ASP A 408 44.58 -0.29 -0.85
N CYS A 409 44.22 0.57 0.10
CA CYS A 409 43.33 1.68 -0.15
C CYS A 409 44.04 2.78 -0.95
N THR A 410 45.34 2.98 -0.76
CA THR A 410 46.13 3.93 -1.55
C THR A 410 46.11 3.60 -3.05
N MET A 411 46.08 2.31 -3.40
CA MET A 411 46.02 1.86 -4.79
C MET A 411 44.64 2.00 -5.43
N LYS A 412 43.58 2.29 -4.66
CA LYS A 412 42.21 2.42 -5.18
C LYS A 412 41.95 3.85 -5.68
N PRO A 413 41.22 4.03 -6.79
CA PRO A 413 40.77 5.34 -7.23
C PRO A 413 39.96 6.08 -6.16
N THR A 414 40.13 7.40 -6.04
CA THR A 414 39.49 8.25 -5.02
C THR A 414 37.96 8.08 -4.95
N HIS A 415 37.30 7.85 -6.09
CA HIS A 415 35.85 7.64 -6.12
C HIS A 415 35.43 6.33 -5.42
N GLN A 416 36.22 5.26 -5.55
CA GLN A 416 35.96 3.98 -4.86
C GLN A 416 36.18 4.12 -3.37
N LEU A 417 37.21 4.87 -2.95
CA LEU A 417 37.44 5.18 -1.54
C LEU A 417 36.26 5.94 -0.93
N GLY A 418 35.67 6.89 -1.68
CA GLY A 418 34.44 7.58 -1.28
C GLY A 418 33.29 6.60 -0.99
N ILE A 419 33.02 5.67 -1.91
CA ILE A 419 31.97 4.65 -1.78
C ILE A 419 32.21 3.71 -0.59
N MET A 420 33.45 3.22 -0.44
CA MET A 420 33.82 2.34 0.68
C MET A 420 33.62 3.04 2.02
N ARG A 421 34.05 4.31 2.10
CA ARG A 421 33.92 5.13 3.31
C ARG A 421 32.46 5.42 3.63
N GLU A 422 31.64 5.73 2.63
CA GLU A 422 30.20 5.93 2.80
C GLU A 422 29.50 4.67 3.33
N ARG A 423 29.84 3.49 2.78
CA ARG A 423 29.33 2.21 3.26
C ARG A 423 29.70 1.96 4.72
N ARG A 424 30.96 2.22 5.10
CA ARG A 424 31.43 2.09 6.48
C ARG A 424 30.75 3.09 7.41
N MET A 425 30.62 4.36 6.99
CA MET A 425 29.88 5.37 7.74
C MET A 425 28.42 4.97 7.93
N GLY A 426 27.77 4.38 6.93
CA GLY A 426 26.42 3.84 7.08
C GLY A 426 26.31 2.79 8.18
N GLN A 427 27.29 1.89 8.29
CA GLN A 427 27.35 0.91 9.39
C GLN A 427 27.63 1.57 10.74
N ALA A 428 28.53 2.56 10.79
CA ALA A 428 28.81 3.32 12.00
C ALA A 428 27.57 4.10 12.47
N ILE A 429 26.83 4.72 11.56
CA ILE A 429 25.54 5.38 11.83
C ILE A 429 24.56 4.38 12.41
N LYS A 430 24.45 3.18 11.83
CA LYS A 430 23.56 2.14 12.35
C LYS A 430 23.87 1.85 13.82
N LYS A 431 25.15 1.61 14.14
CA LYS A 431 25.59 1.35 15.52
C LYS A 431 25.34 2.56 16.43
N MET A 432 25.69 3.77 15.98
CA MET A 432 25.43 5.00 16.73
C MET A 432 23.94 5.26 16.97
N MET A 433 23.08 4.84 16.04
CA MET A 433 21.62 4.96 16.18
C MET A 433 21.05 3.92 17.15
N GLU A 434 21.58 2.70 17.16
CA GLU A 434 21.24 1.66 18.15
C GLU A 434 21.60 2.12 19.57
N GLU A 435 22.71 2.85 19.71
CA GLU A 435 23.22 3.39 20.97
C GLU A 435 22.78 4.86 21.21
N ALA A 436 21.91 5.42 20.36
CA ALA A 436 21.60 6.83 20.40
C ALA A 436 20.84 7.21 21.68
N LYS A 437 21.21 8.35 22.25
CA LYS A 437 20.51 9.01 23.35
C LYS A 437 19.97 10.35 22.89
N CYS A 438 18.83 10.76 23.43
CA CYS A 438 18.26 12.05 23.11
C CYS A 438 19.24 13.16 23.50
N ALA A 439 19.61 14.01 22.54
CA ALA A 439 20.54 15.11 22.80
C ALA A 439 19.99 16.21 23.72
N GLY A 440 18.68 16.22 23.98
CA GLY A 440 18.04 17.16 24.91
C GLY A 440 18.01 16.67 26.35
N CYS A 441 17.54 15.43 26.57
CA CYS A 441 17.33 14.89 27.92
C CYS A 441 18.23 13.71 28.29
N GLY A 442 19.10 13.26 27.39
CA GLY A 442 19.98 12.09 27.60
C GLY A 442 19.26 10.74 27.63
N ALA A 443 17.92 10.71 27.57
CA ALA A 443 17.16 9.48 27.63
C ALA A 443 17.46 8.58 26.41
N GLU A 444 17.62 7.29 26.67
CA GLU A 444 17.70 6.27 25.63
C GLU A 444 16.37 6.21 24.86
N PHE A 445 16.47 6.05 23.54
CA PHE A 445 15.26 5.91 22.74
C PHE A 445 14.66 4.53 22.96
N LYS A 446 13.39 4.48 23.38
CA LYS A 446 12.61 3.24 23.43
C LYS A 446 12.55 2.59 22.05
N GLN A 447 12.08 1.34 21.95
CA GLN A 447 12.07 0.57 20.69
C GLN A 447 11.42 1.30 19.48
N GLU A 448 10.54 2.27 19.72
CA GLU A 448 9.93 3.18 18.73
C GLU A 448 10.91 4.15 18.05
N GLY A 449 12.10 4.31 18.63
CA GLY A 449 13.32 5.02 18.26
C GLY A 449 13.23 6.49 17.78
N VAL A 450 14.24 6.92 17.00
CA VAL A 450 14.51 8.34 16.74
C VAL A 450 13.68 8.87 15.58
N GLN A 451 12.73 9.75 15.90
CA GLN A 451 11.89 10.37 14.87
C GLN A 451 12.41 11.72 14.36
N TRP A 452 13.19 12.46 15.17
CA TRP A 452 13.62 13.82 14.82
C TRP A 452 15.12 14.01 14.96
N TRP A 453 15.72 14.63 13.93
CA TRP A 453 17.12 14.99 13.87
C TRP A 453 17.24 16.50 13.72
N ILE A 454 17.98 17.15 14.62
CA ILE A 454 18.24 18.59 14.56
C ILE A 454 19.72 18.80 14.25
N CYS A 455 20.02 19.57 13.20
CA CYS A 455 21.39 19.93 12.88
C CYS A 455 21.90 20.98 13.86
N SER A 456 23.03 20.72 14.54
CA SER A 456 23.66 21.68 15.45
C SER A 456 24.21 22.92 14.75
N GLY A 457 24.54 22.82 13.46
CA GLY A 457 25.08 23.94 12.68
C GLY A 457 24.03 24.96 12.26
N CYS A 458 22.88 24.50 11.73
CA CYS A 458 21.82 25.39 11.24
C CYS A 458 20.57 25.43 12.10
N ASN A 459 20.48 24.63 13.17
CA ASN A 459 19.31 24.51 14.03
C ASN A 459 18.02 24.04 13.32
N GLY A 460 18.11 23.62 12.05
CA GLY A 460 17.00 23.10 11.27
C GLY A 460 16.78 21.60 11.48
N GLU A 461 15.56 21.15 11.19
CA GLU A 461 15.21 19.73 11.13
C GLU A 461 15.84 19.09 9.89
N CYS A 462 16.60 18.03 10.10
CA CYS A 462 17.25 17.28 9.02
C CYS A 462 16.36 16.13 8.57
N ASN A 463 15.96 16.16 7.30
CA ASN A 463 15.14 15.14 6.64
C ASN A 463 15.92 14.36 5.58
N ASP A 464 17.24 14.26 5.73
CA ASP A 464 18.10 13.55 4.79
C ASP A 464 17.76 12.04 4.79
N GLU A 465 17.84 11.41 3.61
CA GLU A 465 17.54 9.98 3.42
C GLU A 465 18.38 9.07 4.32
N CYS A 466 19.56 9.51 4.75
CA CYS A 466 20.39 8.79 5.72
C CYS A 466 19.69 8.56 7.08
N HIS A 467 18.69 9.37 7.42
CA HIS A 467 17.85 9.20 8.61
C HIS A 467 16.58 8.37 8.32
N GLU A 468 16.09 8.31 7.08
CA GLU A 468 14.90 7.54 6.68
C GLU A 468 15.12 6.03 6.73
N TRP A 469 16.34 5.56 6.41
CA TRP A 469 16.66 4.12 6.41
C TRP A 469 16.31 3.42 7.74
N TRP A 470 16.44 4.14 8.84
CA TRP A 470 16.15 3.65 10.19
C TRP A 470 14.66 3.37 10.42
N TRP A 471 13.76 4.22 9.89
CA TRP A 471 12.30 3.98 9.99
C TRP A 471 11.87 2.73 9.23
N SER A 472 12.54 2.41 8.11
CA SER A 472 12.18 1.30 7.22
C SER A 472 12.52 -0.09 7.76
N GLN A 473 13.52 -0.19 8.65
CA GLN A 473 14.03 -1.49 9.14
C GLN A 473 13.16 -2.10 10.25
N LYS A 474 12.38 -1.31 11.00
CA LYS A 474 11.60 -1.80 12.15
C LYS A 474 10.19 -2.30 11.83
N GLY A 475 9.79 -2.33 10.55
CA GLY A 475 8.46 -2.81 10.17
C GLY A 475 7.29 -1.98 10.73
N LEU A 476 7.56 -0.76 11.21
CA LEU A 476 6.57 0.17 11.76
C LEU A 476 5.90 1.03 10.66
N GLY A 477 5.71 0.48 9.47
CA GLY A 477 5.17 1.17 8.29
C GLY A 477 3.86 0.57 7.76
#